data_AF-A0A177MU16-F1
#
_entry.id   AF-A0A177MU16-F1
#
_cell.length_a   1.000
_cell.length_b   1.000
_cell.length_c   1.000
_cell.angle_alpha   90.00
_cell.angle_beta   90.00
_cell.angle_gamma   90.00
#
_symmetry.space_group_name_H-M   'P 1'
#
loop_
_entity.id
_entity.type
_entity.pdbx_description
1 polymer ?
#
loop_
_entity_poly.entity_id
_entity_poly.type
_entity_poly.pdbx_seq_one_letter_code
_entity_poly.pdbx_strand_id
1 'polypeptide(L)'
;MDNDILIDQARQLYAALHARQIRLFTPNPTALDRLERLVFSAYGRYQRRLNRCALCYQTRKHDCVREPGKKRIPCQRRNPFAPIAGF
;
A
#
# COMPACT_ATOMS: atom_id res chain seq x y z
N MET A 1 14.02 23.66 -10.45
CA MET A 1 12.78 22.93 -10.80
C MET A 1 13.14 21.46 -10.69
N ASP A 2 12.64 20.78 -9.66
CA ASP A 2 13.10 19.43 -9.30
C ASP A 2 12.59 18.40 -10.31
N ASN A 3 13.51 17.72 -10.98
CA ASN A 3 13.21 16.67 -11.96
C ASN A 3 12.26 15.60 -11.41
N ASP A 4 12.34 15.33 -10.10
CA ASP A 4 11.49 14.36 -9.42
C ASP A 4 10.01 14.77 -9.46
N ILE A 5 9.71 16.06 -9.35
CA ILE A 5 8.33 16.58 -9.43
C ILE A 5 7.77 16.38 -10.84
N LEU A 6 8.58 16.59 -11.88
CA LEU A 6 8.18 16.37 -13.27
C LEU A 6 7.97 14.88 -13.58
N ILE A 7 8.82 14.01 -13.04
CA ILE A 7 8.68 12.56 -13.18
C ILE A 7 7.39 12.07 -12.50
N ASP A 8 7.07 12.58 -11.32
CA ASP A 8 5.84 12.18 -10.63
C ASP A 8 4.59 12.71 -11.32
N GLN A 9 4.62 13.93 -11.87
CA GLN A 9 3.52 14.45 -12.71
C GLN A 9 3.32 13.59 -13.97
N ALA A 10 4.41 13.17 -14.63
CA ALA A 10 4.35 12.30 -15.80
C ALA A 10 3.76 10.92 -15.46
N ARG A 11 4.16 10.33 -14.31
CA ARG A 11 3.60 9.07 -13.81
C ARG A 11 2.11 9.18 -13.54
N GLN A 12 1.66 10.27 -12.92
CA GLN A 12 0.24 10.53 -12.65
C GLN A 12 -0.58 10.66 -13.94
N LEU A 13 -0.07 11.41 -14.93
CA LEU A 13 -0.70 11.57 -16.24
C LEU A 13 -0.81 10.23 -16.97
N TYR A 14 0.27 9.44 -16.98
CA TYR A 14 0.30 8.13 -17.62
C TYR A 14 -0.68 7.16 -16.97
N ALA A 15 -0.73 7.10 -15.64
CA ALA A 15 -1.68 6.26 -14.90
C ALA A 15 -3.14 6.65 -15.21
N ALA A 16 -3.45 7.95 -15.27
CA ALA A 16 -4.79 8.44 -15.60
C ALA A 16 -5.21 8.07 -17.04
N LEU A 17 -4.29 8.19 -18.01
CA LEU A 17 -4.54 7.83 -19.40
C LEU A 17 -4.76 6.32 -19.55
N HIS A 18 -3.93 5.52 -18.87
CA HIS A 18 -4.04 4.07 -18.87
C HIS A 18 -5.35 3.59 -18.23
N ALA A 19 -5.82 4.24 -17.16
CA ALA A 19 -7.12 3.96 -16.55
C ALA A 19 -8.29 4.28 -17.49
N ARG A 20 -8.22 5.40 -18.24
CA ARG A 20 -9.21 5.75 -19.26
C ARG A 20 -9.23 4.76 -20.42
N GLN A 21 -8.07 4.33 -20.90
CA GLN A 21 -7.96 3.29 -21.93
C GLN A 21 -8.57 1.97 -21.46
N ILE A 22 -8.25 1.53 -20.24
CA ILE A 22 -8.85 0.31 -19.69
C ILE A 22 -10.38 0.43 -19.67
N ARG A 23 -10.95 1.55 -19.23
CA ARG A 23 -12.41 1.76 -19.23
C ARG A 23 -13.05 1.74 -20.64
N LEU A 24 -12.34 2.24 -21.66
CA LEU A 24 -12.84 2.27 -23.04
C LEU A 24 -12.73 0.92 -23.76
N PHE A 25 -11.71 0.12 -23.43
CA PHE A 25 -11.39 -1.12 -24.14
C PHE A 25 -11.83 -2.40 -23.41
N THR A 26 -12.33 -2.32 -22.18
CA THR A 26 -12.86 -3.51 -21.50
C THR A 26 -14.27 -3.85 -22.01
N PRO A 27 -14.45 -4.99 -22.70
CA PRO A 27 -15.76 -5.41 -23.20
C PRO A 27 -16.71 -5.86 -22.07
N ASN A 28 -16.18 -6.09 -20.85
CA ASN A 28 -16.93 -6.59 -19.71
C ASN A 28 -16.78 -5.67 -18.49
N PRO A 29 -17.72 -4.73 -18.26
CA PRO A 29 -17.68 -3.81 -17.11
C PRO A 29 -17.70 -4.53 -15.75
N THR A 30 -18.29 -5.73 -15.70
CA THR A 30 -18.35 -6.58 -14.50
C THR A 30 -16.98 -7.06 -14.01
N ALA A 31 -16.01 -7.25 -14.90
CA ALA A 31 -14.65 -7.65 -14.54
C ALA A 31 -13.86 -6.49 -13.91
N LEU A 32 -14.08 -5.27 -14.41
CA LEU A 32 -13.53 -4.04 -13.83
C LEU A 32 -14.08 -3.78 -12.44
N ASP A 33 -15.39 -3.87 -12.26
CA ASP A 33 -16.05 -3.73 -10.94
C ASP A 33 -15.49 -4.74 -9.93
N ARG A 34 -15.27 -5.98 -10.37
CA ARG A 34 -14.68 -7.02 -9.52
C ARG A 34 -13.25 -6.66 -9.12
N LEU A 35 -12.44 -6.16 -10.05
CA LEU A 35 -11.08 -5.68 -9.77
C LEU A 35 -11.08 -4.50 -8.80
N GLU A 36 -11.93 -3.48 -9.02
CA GLU A 36 -12.04 -2.33 -8.14
C GLU A 36 -12.44 -2.75 -6.71
N ARG A 37 -13.42 -3.66 -6.56
CA ARG A 37 -13.78 -4.23 -5.25
C ARG A 37 -12.64 -4.98 -4.60
N LEU A 38 -11.86 -5.75 -5.37
CA LEU A 38 -10.69 -6.47 -4.85
C LEU A 38 -9.58 -5.51 -4.40
N VAL A 39 -9.35 -4.44 -5.16
CA VAL A 39 -8.38 -3.39 -4.82
C VAL A 39 -8.82 -2.65 -3.57
N PHE A 40 -10.08 -2.22 -3.48
CA PHE A 40 -10.62 -1.58 -2.28
C PHE A 40 -10.49 -2.49 -1.05
N SER A 41 -10.80 -3.78 -1.22
CA SER A 41 -10.65 -4.79 -0.17
C SER A 41 -9.18 -5.03 0.23
N ALA A 42 -8.25 -4.98 -0.73
CA ALA A 42 -6.82 -5.07 -0.47
C ALA A 42 -6.32 -3.84 0.29
N TYR A 43 -6.74 -2.65 -0.13
CA TYR A 43 -6.41 -1.39 0.52
C TYR A 43 -6.92 -1.33 1.96
N GLY A 44 -8.18 -1.73 2.21
CA GLY A 44 -8.71 -1.81 3.56
C GLY A 44 -7.93 -2.78 4.47
N ARG A 45 -7.48 -3.92 3.93
CA ARG A 45 -6.60 -4.85 4.67
C ARG A 45 -5.25 -4.23 4.97
N TYR A 46 -4.67 -3.50 4.02
CA TYR A 46 -3.40 -2.79 4.21
C TYR A 46 -3.51 -1.71 5.30
N GLN A 47 -4.57 -0.91 5.29
CA GLN A 47 -4.79 0.13 6.28
C GLN A 47 -4.95 -0.44 7.70
N ARG A 48 -5.72 -1.53 7.86
CA ARG A 48 -5.82 -2.22 9.16
C ARG A 48 -4.47 -2.73 9.67
N ARG A 49 -3.61 -3.21 8.76
CA ARG A 49 -2.24 -3.66 9.09
C ARG A 49 -1.38 -2.49 9.56
N LEU A 50 -1.45 -1.34 8.89
CA LEU A 50 -0.74 -0.12 9.31
C LEU A 50 -1.21 0.35 10.69
N ASN A 51 -2.53 0.40 10.92
CA ASN A 51 -3.09 0.80 12.21
C ASN A 51 -2.61 -0.13 13.33
N ARG A 52 -2.58 -1.45 13.08
CA ARG A 52 -2.06 -2.42 14.05
C ARG A 52 -0.58 -2.18 14.35
N CYS A 53 0.23 -1.85 13.35
CA CYS A 53 1.61 -1.45 13.57
C CYS A 53 1.71 -0.19 14.42
N ALA A 54 0.94 0.85 14.11
CA ALA A 54 0.91 2.09 14.89
C ALA A 54 0.60 1.81 16.37
N LEU A 55 -0.35 0.91 16.65
CA LEU A 55 -0.64 0.45 18.01
C LEU A 55 0.56 -0.25 18.67
N CYS A 56 1.29 -1.13 17.96
CA CYS A 56 2.50 -1.77 18.49
C CYS A 56 3.57 -0.74 18.90
N TYR A 57 3.77 0.29 18.07
CA TYR A 57 4.72 1.37 18.34
C TYR A 57 4.28 2.21 19.53
N GLN A 58 3.02 2.66 19.56
CA GLN A 58 2.50 3.56 20.60
C GLN A 58 2.39 2.88 21.97
N THR A 59 1.81 1.67 22.02
CA THR A 59 1.46 1.03 23.29
C THR A 59 2.59 0.21 23.88
N ARG A 60 3.44 -0.40 23.04
CA ARG A 60 4.48 -1.33 23.49
C ARG A 60 5.90 -0.86 23.19
N LYS A 61 6.10 0.19 22.39
CA LYS A 61 7.42 0.58 21.83
C LYS A 61 8.10 -0.57 21.06
N HIS A 62 7.29 -1.41 20.41
CA HIS A 62 7.73 -2.58 19.66
C HIS A 62 7.73 -2.27 18.17
N ASP A 63 8.67 -2.85 17.43
CA ASP A 63 8.68 -2.75 15.98
C ASP A 63 7.65 -3.70 15.36
N CYS A 64 7.20 -3.33 14.17
CA CYS A 64 6.19 -4.07 13.43
C CYS A 64 6.78 -4.63 12.13
N VAL A 65 6.95 -5.95 12.06
CA VAL A 65 7.46 -6.60 10.84
C VAL A 65 6.32 -6.87 9.87
N ARG A 66 6.38 -6.25 8.68
CA ARG A 66 5.35 -6.35 7.64
C ARG A 66 5.81 -7.28 6.53
N GLU A 67 5.62 -8.58 6.73
CA GLU A 67 5.87 -9.53 5.65
C GLU A 67 4.70 -9.56 4.65
N PRO A 68 4.98 -9.55 3.33
CA PRO A 68 3.96 -9.73 2.31
C PRO A 68 3.29 -11.11 2.48
N GLY A 69 1.98 -11.19 2.24
CA GLY A 69 1.23 -12.45 2.34
C GLY A 69 0.85 -12.91 3.76
N LYS A 70 1.61 -12.57 4.82
CA LYS A 70 1.27 -13.00 6.20
C LYS A 70 0.07 -12.24 6.76
N LYS A 71 -0.96 -12.97 7.24
CA LYS A 71 -2.18 -12.40 7.84
C LYS A 71 -1.96 -11.83 9.25
N ARG A 72 -1.07 -12.44 10.03
CA ARG A 72 -0.76 -12.02 11.39
C ARG A 72 0.47 -11.13 11.36
N ILE A 73 0.37 -10.00 12.04
CA ILE A 73 1.51 -9.11 12.28
C ILE A 73 1.87 -9.18 13.76
N PRO A 74 2.99 -9.82 14.12
CA PRO A 74 3.49 -9.81 15.48
C PRO A 74 4.08 -8.43 15.81
N CYS A 75 3.80 -7.91 17.01
CA CYS A 75 4.62 -6.84 17.57
C CYS A 75 5.90 -7.49 18.11
N GLN A 76 7.05 -7.18 17.54
CA GLN A 76 8.33 -7.72 18.01
C GLN A 76 8.98 -6.71 18.95
N ARG A 77 9.51 -7.20 20.08
CA ARG A 77 10.30 -6.34 20.98
C ARG A 77 11.41 -5.68 20.17
N ARG A 78 11.56 -4.37 20.35
CA ARG A 78 12.64 -3.61 19.73
C ARG A 78 13.96 -4.21 20.16
N ASN A 79 14.72 -4.75 19.22
CA ASN A 79 16.11 -5.11 19.47
C ASN A 79 16.92 -3.80 19.38
N PRO A 80 17.56 -3.34 20.46
CA PRO A 80 18.30 -2.07 20.46
C PRO A 80 19.48 -2.06 19.47
N PHE A 81 19.89 -3.23 18.98
CA PHE A 81 20.98 -3.41 18.02
C PHE A 81 20.51 -3.70 16.59
N ALA A 82 19.20 -3.85 16.38
CA ALA A 82 18.68 -4.06 15.02
C ALA A 82 18.61 -2.69 14.30
N PRO A 83 19.16 -2.58 13.08
CA PRO A 83 19.00 -1.35 12.31
C PRO A 83 17.51 -1.10 12.09
N ILE A 84 17.06 0.11 12.40
CA ILE A 84 15.73 0.57 12.02
C ILE A 84 15.71 0.54 10.50
N ALA A 85 14.93 -0.37 9.91
CA ALA A 85 14.75 -0.41 8.47
C ALA A 85 14.11 0.93 8.06
N GLY A 86 14.93 1.81 7.52
CA GLY A 86 14.51 3.07 6.90
C GLY A 86 13.63 2.74 5.70
N PHE A 87 12.49 3.42 5.62
CA PHE A 87 11.61 3.38 4.46
C PHE A 87 12.14 4.31 3.37
#